data_AF-A0A0G0M521-F1
#
_entry.id   AF-A0A0G0M521-F1
#
_cell.length_a   1.000
_cell.length_b   1.000
_cell.length_c   1.000
_cell.angle_alpha   90.00
_cell.angle_beta   90.00
_cell.angle_gamma   90.00
#
_symmetry.space_group_name_H-M   'P 1'
#
loop_
_entity.id
_entity.type
_entity.pdbx_description
1 polymer ?
#
loop_
_entity_poly.entity_id
_entity_poly.type
_entity_poly.pdbx_seq_one_letter_code
_entity_poly.pdbx_strand_id
1 'polypeptide(L)'
;MKTCIKCGNEKELEEFGKRKNGDKITFRKECKKCLSLYQAKIRHVRRLKNSEEKICKISEKRCSKCKEVKEVDCFIKNTNNYDGFNHYCKECAAEEQKEIRKRRKEINILYTKEDFNKICSNCRETKNSNLFSKNIHNVDGYCHSCKECVSKKRRTPEEKAKNALYTRERRSGDVTLNLKSKISCSINKALKKLNLSKDSPTWSKLPYTPLQLKEHLESLWDSWMNWDNYGKYDLNIRTWHIDHIIPQSKLLYDSMEHPNFKKCWSLSNLQPLDAKENIKKSNKLVDNNIKPLQHTKKEK
;
A
#
# COMPACT_ATOMS: atom_id res chain seq x y z
N MET A 1 37.41 -6.93 -14.40
CA MET A 1 36.51 -7.62 -13.44
C MET A 1 37.11 -7.58 -12.04
N LYS A 2 36.29 -7.53 -10.99
CA LYS A 2 36.73 -7.51 -9.58
C LYS A 2 35.76 -8.33 -8.72
N THR A 3 36.30 -9.13 -7.81
CA THR A 3 35.52 -9.95 -6.88
C THR A 3 35.07 -9.13 -5.67
N CYS A 4 33.78 -9.21 -5.34
CA CYS A 4 33.24 -8.55 -4.15
C CYS A 4 33.51 -9.40 -2.90
N ILE A 5 34.22 -8.84 -1.91
CA ILE A 5 34.55 -9.55 -0.66
C ILE A 5 33.31 -9.95 0.18
N LYS A 6 32.15 -9.33 -0.06
CA LYS A 6 30.91 -9.63 0.71
C LYS A 6 30.01 -10.67 0.07
N CYS A 7 29.91 -10.71 -1.26
CA CYS A 7 29.03 -11.65 -1.95
C CYS A 7 29.77 -12.72 -2.75
N GLY A 8 31.10 -12.71 -2.80
CA GLY A 8 31.91 -13.68 -3.53
C GLY A 8 31.88 -13.56 -5.05
N ASN A 9 30.87 -12.88 -5.62
CA ASN A 9 30.71 -12.77 -7.07
C ASN A 9 31.74 -11.84 -7.73
N GLU A 10 32.21 -12.24 -8.91
CA GLU A 10 32.93 -11.38 -9.84
C GLU A 10 31.98 -10.37 -10.51
N LYS A 11 32.40 -9.11 -10.56
CA LYS A 11 31.60 -8.01 -11.12
C LYS A 11 32.47 -7.03 -11.89
N GLU A 12 31.85 -6.24 -12.75
CA GLU A 12 32.51 -5.15 -13.44
C GLU A 12 32.98 -4.05 -12.46
N LEU A 13 34.03 -3.30 -12.82
CA LEU A 13 34.58 -2.25 -11.93
C LEU A 13 33.57 -1.13 -11.65
N GLU A 14 32.62 -0.91 -12.54
CA GLU A 14 31.54 0.06 -12.38
C GLU A 14 30.58 -0.29 -11.23
N GLU A 15 30.48 -1.57 -10.87
CA GLU A 15 29.70 -2.06 -9.74
C GLU A 15 30.36 -1.77 -8.39
N PHE A 16 31.54 -1.14 -8.36
CA PHE A 16 32.26 -0.76 -7.16
C PHE A 16 32.33 0.77 -7.02
N GLY A 17 32.23 1.27 -5.78
CA GLY A 17 32.37 2.70 -5.52
C GLY A 17 33.82 3.16 -5.70
N LYS A 18 34.04 4.28 -6.37
CA LYS A 18 35.35 4.92 -6.53
C LYS A 18 35.75 5.66 -5.24
N ARG A 19 37.03 5.64 -4.89
CA ARG A 19 37.68 6.47 -3.87
C ARG A 19 38.84 7.18 -4.54
N LYS A 20 38.91 8.51 -4.39
CA LYS A 20 40.07 9.29 -4.82
C LYS A 20 41.03 9.44 -3.66
N ASN A 21 42.32 9.24 -3.90
CA ASN A 21 43.39 9.61 -2.98
C ASN A 21 44.45 10.36 -3.80
N GLY A 22 44.42 11.69 -3.75
CA GLY A 22 45.08 12.54 -4.76
C GLY A 22 44.58 12.20 -6.17
N ASP A 23 45.50 12.01 -7.10
CA ASP A 23 45.20 11.69 -8.51
C ASP A 23 44.87 10.22 -8.77
N LYS A 24 45.06 9.33 -7.78
CA LYS A 24 44.80 7.89 -7.94
C LYS A 24 43.35 7.54 -7.61
N ILE A 25 42.67 6.89 -8.56
CA ILE A 25 41.32 6.33 -8.37
C ILE A 25 41.45 4.86 -7.95
N THR A 26 40.96 4.53 -6.75
CA THR A 26 40.86 3.16 -6.25
C THR A 26 39.40 2.74 -6.12
N PHE A 27 39.11 1.44 -6.26
CA PHE A 27 37.76 0.90 -6.11
C PHE A 27 37.58 0.25 -4.75
N ARG A 28 36.41 0.42 -4.14
CA ARG A 28 36.05 -0.24 -2.86
C ARG A 28 36.15 -1.77 -3.01
N LYS A 29 36.42 -2.46 -1.90
CA LYS A 29 36.51 -3.94 -1.85
C LYS A 29 35.13 -4.62 -2.00
N GLU A 30 34.06 -3.89 -1.72
CA GLU A 30 32.67 -4.35 -1.73
C GLU A 30 31.90 -3.68 -2.87
N CYS A 31 31.03 -4.43 -3.55
CA CYS A 31 30.16 -3.86 -4.59
C CYS A 31 29.13 -2.89 -3.99
N LYS A 32 28.65 -1.94 -4.80
CA LYS A 32 27.67 -0.90 -4.44
C LYS A 32 26.42 -1.50 -3.77
N LYS A 33 25.93 -2.64 -4.28
CA LYS A 33 24.78 -3.35 -3.70
C LYS A 33 25.05 -3.83 -2.26
N CYS A 34 26.18 -4.51 -2.04
CA CYS A 34 26.55 -5.00 -0.70
C CYS A 34 26.79 -3.84 0.28
N LEU A 35 27.45 -2.79 -0.18
CA LEU A 35 27.67 -1.58 0.62
C LEU A 35 26.34 -0.91 0.99
N SER A 36 25.40 -0.81 0.06
CA SER A 36 24.07 -0.25 0.30
C SER A 36 23.28 -1.04 1.33
N LEU A 37 23.28 -2.38 1.22
CA LEU A 37 22.63 -3.28 2.19
C LEU A 37 23.24 -3.14 3.58
N TYR A 38 24.57 -3.11 3.68
CA TYR A 38 25.27 -2.91 4.95
C TYR A 38 24.92 -1.54 5.57
N GLN A 39 24.96 -0.46 4.79
CA GLN A 39 24.58 0.87 5.26
C GLN A 39 23.10 0.93 5.69
N ALA A 40 22.20 0.25 4.98
CA ALA A 40 20.80 0.16 5.35
C ALA A 40 20.61 -0.55 6.70
N LYS A 41 21.34 -1.66 6.94
CA LYS A 41 21.34 -2.37 8.22
C LYS A 41 21.85 -1.48 9.36
N ILE A 42 22.96 -0.76 9.15
CA ILE A 42 23.48 0.18 10.15
C ILE A 42 22.48 1.31 10.44
N ARG A 43 21.83 1.87 9.41
CA ARG A 43 20.78 2.88 9.59
C ARG A 43 19.58 2.33 10.38
N HIS A 44 19.18 1.09 10.13
CA HIS A 44 18.09 0.44 10.87
C HIS A 44 18.45 0.24 12.34
N VAL A 45 19.63 -0.33 12.63
CA VAL A 45 20.10 -0.52 14.01
C VAL A 45 20.24 0.81 14.75
N ARG A 46 20.78 1.85 14.11
CA ARG A 46 20.82 3.21 14.70
C ARG A 46 19.44 3.78 14.96
N ARG A 47 18.47 3.53 14.07
CA ARG A 47 17.08 3.96 14.27
C ARG A 47 16.42 3.24 15.44
N LEU A 48 16.68 1.94 15.62
CA LEU A 48 16.17 1.15 16.77
C LEU A 48 16.77 1.64 18.09
N LYS A 49 18.10 1.82 18.15
CA LYS A 49 18.78 2.40 19.33
C LYS A 49 18.28 3.82 19.64
N ASN A 50 18.18 4.66 18.61
CA ASN A 50 17.61 5.99 18.75
C ASN A 50 16.10 5.99 19.05
N SER A 51 15.36 4.89 18.87
CA SER A 51 13.96 4.82 19.32
C SER A 51 13.84 4.35 20.77
N GLU A 52 14.78 3.52 21.24
CA GLU A 52 14.85 3.02 22.62
C GLU A 52 15.42 4.09 23.57
N GLU A 53 16.44 4.85 23.16
CA GLU A 53 17.09 5.88 23.98
C GLU A 53 16.36 7.24 23.97
N LYS A 54 15.48 7.51 23.00
CA LYS A 54 14.87 8.83 22.75
C LYS A 54 13.48 9.01 23.38
N ILE A 55 13.13 8.16 24.33
CA ILE A 55 11.95 8.36 25.18
C ILE A 55 12.37 9.31 26.31
N CYS A 56 12.42 10.60 26.02
CA CYS A 56 12.44 11.60 27.08
C CYS A 56 11.07 11.53 27.78
N LYS A 57 11.03 11.09 29.05
CA LYS A 57 9.82 11.06 29.89
C LYS A 57 9.42 12.49 30.27
N ILE A 58 9.05 13.29 29.29
CA ILE A 58 8.50 14.63 29.50
C ILE A 58 6.98 14.46 29.60
N SER A 59 6.38 14.91 30.71
CA SER A 59 4.92 14.87 30.93
C SER A 59 4.25 16.10 30.34
N GLU A 60 4.94 17.24 30.36
CA GLU A 60 4.44 18.53 29.93
C GLU A 60 5.45 19.27 29.06
N LYS A 61 4.94 20.12 28.19
CA LYS A 61 5.75 20.88 27.24
C LYS A 61 5.12 22.24 26.96
N ARG A 62 5.97 23.27 26.86
CA ARG A 62 5.54 24.60 26.42
C ARG A 62 5.35 24.63 24.91
N CYS A 63 4.18 25.08 24.46
CA CYS A 63 3.89 25.31 23.04
C CYS A 63 4.64 26.54 22.53
N SER A 64 5.39 26.41 21.43
CA SER A 64 6.13 27.55 20.84
C SER A 64 5.23 28.61 20.20
N LYS A 65 3.94 28.33 19.96
CA LYS A 65 2.97 29.25 19.34
C LYS A 65 2.07 29.95 20.37
N CYS A 66 1.25 29.20 21.13
CA CYS A 66 0.38 29.78 22.15
C CYS A 66 1.09 30.06 23.49
N LYS A 67 2.35 29.62 23.65
CA LYS A 67 3.18 29.82 24.86
C LYS A 67 2.67 29.14 26.14
N GLU A 68 1.54 28.45 26.09
CA GLU A 68 0.99 27.66 27.19
C GLU A 68 1.79 26.38 27.43
N VAL A 69 1.91 25.98 28.70
CA VAL A 69 2.40 24.65 29.10
C VAL A 69 1.23 23.69 29.01
N LYS A 70 1.37 22.62 28.23
CA LYS A 70 0.34 21.58 28.04
C LYS A 70 0.96 20.21 28.21
N GLU A 71 0.13 19.23 28.50
CA GLU A 71 0.54 17.82 28.50
C GLU A 71 1.07 17.41 27.11
N VAL A 72 2.00 16.45 27.08
CA VAL A 72 2.58 15.95 25.82
C VAL A 72 1.55 15.38 24.84
N ASP A 73 0.42 14.88 25.35
CA ASP A 73 -0.67 14.37 24.53
C ASP A 73 -1.38 15.47 23.74
N CYS A 74 -1.23 16.74 24.13
CA CYS A 74 -1.65 17.89 23.33
C CYS A 74 -0.71 18.17 22.14
N PHE A 75 0.39 17.43 21.97
CA PHE A 75 1.35 17.61 20.89
C PHE A 75 1.31 16.43 19.90
N ILE A 76 1.66 16.71 18.64
CA ILE A 76 1.74 15.68 17.60
C ILE A 76 3.08 14.95 17.75
N LYS A 77 3.06 13.62 17.74
CA LYS A 77 4.29 12.80 17.75
C LYS A 77 5.12 13.08 16.50
N ASN A 78 6.37 13.45 16.69
CA ASN A 78 7.35 13.68 15.64
C ASN A 78 8.72 13.17 16.07
N THR A 79 9.05 11.97 15.60
CA THR A 79 10.26 11.24 15.99
C THR A 79 11.56 11.89 15.50
N ASN A 80 11.47 12.87 14.59
CA ASN A 80 12.64 13.62 14.15
C ASN A 80 13.10 14.63 15.23
N ASN A 81 12.20 15.14 16.06
CA ASN A 81 12.53 16.11 17.11
C ASN A 81 13.20 15.43 18.31
N TYR A 82 13.93 16.21 19.12
CA TYR A 82 14.70 15.72 20.27
C TYR A 82 13.82 15.00 21.30
N ASP A 83 12.69 15.61 21.67
CA ASP A 83 11.70 15.11 22.64
C ASP A 83 10.67 14.14 22.02
N GLY A 84 10.73 13.90 20.70
CA GLY A 84 9.77 13.05 20.01
C GLY A 84 8.40 13.68 19.73
N PHE A 85 8.22 14.97 20.01
CA PHE A 85 6.96 15.71 19.81
C PHE A 85 7.18 17.01 19.01
N ASN A 86 6.13 17.54 18.42
CA ASN A 86 6.19 18.83 17.73
C ASN A 86 6.43 20.00 18.70
N HIS A 87 6.98 21.11 18.17
CA HIS A 87 7.29 22.29 18.98
C HIS A 87 6.02 23.04 19.46
N TYR A 88 4.91 22.91 18.74
CA TYR A 88 3.62 23.53 19.04
C TYR A 88 2.52 22.47 19.17
N CYS A 89 1.45 22.82 19.90
CA CYS A 89 0.33 21.94 20.21
C CYS A 89 -0.55 21.65 18.98
N LYS A 90 -1.39 20.61 19.09
CA LYS A 90 -2.35 20.17 18.07
C LYS A 90 -3.32 21.27 17.64
N GLU A 91 -3.74 22.14 18.57
CA GLU A 91 -4.63 23.28 18.27
C GLU A 91 -3.94 24.30 17.37
N CYS A 92 -2.73 24.74 17.74
CA CYS A 92 -1.94 25.64 16.90
C CYS A 92 -1.59 25.01 15.55
N ALA A 93 -1.40 23.69 15.51
CA ALA A 93 -1.23 22.94 14.25
C ALA A 93 -2.51 23.00 13.40
N ALA A 94 -3.68 22.79 14.00
CA ALA A 94 -4.96 22.83 13.31
C ALA A 94 -5.27 24.22 12.73
N GLU A 95 -5.01 25.28 13.49
CA GLU A 95 -5.21 26.66 13.04
C GLU A 95 -4.27 27.02 11.88
N GLU A 96 -2.98 26.66 11.98
CA GLU A 96 -2.05 26.83 10.88
C GLU A 96 -2.48 26.06 9.62
N GLN A 97 -2.97 24.83 9.78
CA GLN A 97 -3.50 24.07 8.65
C GLN A 97 -4.75 24.73 8.03
N LYS A 98 -5.59 25.38 8.83
CA LYS A 98 -6.75 26.13 8.34
C LYS A 98 -6.32 27.34 7.51
N GLU A 99 -5.34 28.10 7.99
CA GLU A 99 -4.78 29.25 7.25
C GLU A 99 -4.05 28.81 5.96
N ILE A 100 -3.29 27.71 6.01
CA ILE A 100 -2.68 27.12 4.81
C ILE A 100 -3.75 26.70 3.80
N ARG A 101 -4.85 26.09 4.25
CA ARG A 101 -5.98 25.72 3.36
C ARG A 101 -6.63 26.96 2.74
N LYS A 102 -6.83 28.03 3.52
CA LYS A 102 -7.40 29.30 3.05
C LYS A 102 -6.49 29.94 1.99
N ARG A 103 -5.21 30.12 2.29
CA ARG A 103 -4.21 30.64 1.34
C ARG A 103 -4.13 29.80 0.07
N ARG A 104 -4.14 28.47 0.18
CA ARG A 104 -4.16 27.56 -0.99
C ARG A 104 -5.43 27.70 -1.81
N LYS A 105 -6.59 27.91 -1.18
CA LYS A 105 -7.86 28.15 -1.88
C LYS A 105 -7.80 29.46 -2.66
N GLU A 106 -7.30 30.54 -2.05
CA GLU A 106 -7.12 31.85 -2.70
C GLU A 106 -6.15 31.76 -3.88
N ILE A 107 -5.00 31.11 -3.69
CA ILE A 107 -4.02 30.86 -4.75
C ILE A 107 -4.63 30.03 -5.90
N ASN A 108 -5.36 28.96 -5.58
CA ASN A 108 -6.04 28.14 -6.60
C ASN A 108 -7.08 28.97 -7.36
N ILE A 109 -7.86 29.80 -6.67
CA ILE A 109 -8.82 30.72 -7.30
C ILE A 109 -8.09 31.65 -8.28
N LEU A 110 -6.96 32.25 -7.90
CA LEU A 110 -6.13 33.12 -8.74
C LEU A 110 -5.68 32.44 -10.05
N TYR A 111 -5.18 31.20 -9.98
CA TYR A 111 -4.72 30.46 -11.17
C TYR A 111 -5.83 29.86 -12.04
N THR A 112 -7.08 29.84 -11.56
CA THR A 112 -8.21 29.28 -12.29
C THR A 112 -9.01 30.29 -13.10
N LYS A 113 -8.69 31.58 -13.03
CA LYS A 113 -9.54 32.62 -13.61
C LYS A 113 -9.45 32.72 -15.13
N GLU A 114 -8.31 32.40 -15.75
CA GLU A 114 -8.15 32.53 -17.19
C GLU A 114 -7.33 31.37 -17.77
N ASP A 115 -7.88 30.76 -18.82
CA ASP A 115 -7.19 29.76 -19.64
C ASP A 115 -5.99 30.42 -20.33
N PHE A 116 -4.78 29.96 -20.05
CA PHE A 116 -3.57 30.42 -20.72
C PHE A 116 -2.93 29.31 -21.54
N ASN A 117 -2.08 29.69 -22.49
CA ASN A 117 -1.31 28.75 -23.29
C ASN A 117 0.05 28.50 -22.65
N LYS A 118 0.47 27.23 -22.59
CA LYS A 118 1.78 26.81 -22.10
C LYS A 118 2.40 25.72 -22.96
N ILE A 119 3.73 25.69 -22.99
CA ILE A 119 4.49 24.71 -23.77
C ILE A 119 4.57 23.39 -23.00
N CYS A 120 4.22 22.29 -23.67
CA CYS A 120 4.37 20.95 -23.11
C CYS A 120 5.84 20.52 -23.08
N SER A 121 6.34 20.07 -21.92
CA SER A 121 7.73 19.59 -21.77
C SER A 121 8.07 18.37 -22.63
N ASN A 122 7.06 17.60 -23.06
CA ASN A 122 7.27 16.34 -23.78
C ASN A 122 7.11 16.50 -25.30
N CYS A 123 6.00 17.10 -25.78
CA CYS A 123 5.79 17.31 -27.21
C CYS A 123 6.25 18.67 -27.72
N ARG A 124 6.64 19.60 -26.82
CA ARG A 124 7.09 20.97 -27.14
C ARG A 124 6.07 21.85 -27.88
N GLU A 125 4.83 21.40 -27.98
CA GLU A 125 3.72 22.18 -28.54
C GLU A 125 3.14 23.14 -27.49
N THR A 126 2.74 24.31 -27.94
CA THR A 126 1.94 25.27 -27.17
C THR A 126 0.50 24.76 -27.09
N LYS A 127 0.03 24.52 -25.86
CA LYS A 127 -1.30 23.97 -25.58
C LYS A 127 -1.99 24.78 -24.49
N ASN A 128 -3.32 24.82 -24.54
CA ASN A 128 -4.10 25.44 -23.48
C ASN A 128 -3.90 24.71 -22.14
N SER A 129 -3.86 25.45 -21.03
CA SER A 129 -3.71 24.97 -19.66
C SER A 129 -4.71 23.86 -19.29
N ASN A 130 -5.92 23.87 -19.85
CA ASN A 130 -6.94 22.84 -19.64
C ASN A 130 -6.53 21.44 -20.18
N LEU A 131 -5.55 21.38 -21.10
CA LEU A 131 -4.95 20.14 -21.60
C LEU A 131 -3.87 19.60 -20.67
N PHE A 132 -3.59 20.26 -19.54
CA PHE A 132 -2.65 19.82 -18.51
C PHE A 132 -3.41 19.41 -17.25
N SER A 133 -2.83 18.50 -16.47
CA SER A 133 -3.39 18.15 -15.16
C SER A 133 -3.01 19.23 -14.15
N LYS A 134 -3.90 19.55 -13.21
CA LYS A 134 -3.59 20.51 -12.14
C LYS A 134 -2.52 19.95 -11.20
N ASN A 135 -1.58 20.79 -10.82
CA ASN A 135 -0.56 20.51 -9.81
C ASN A 135 -0.27 21.79 -9.03
N ILE A 136 -0.80 21.86 -7.80
CA ILE A 136 -0.69 23.04 -6.93
C ILE A 136 0.73 23.35 -6.47
N HIS A 137 1.66 22.41 -6.64
CA HIS A 137 3.07 22.62 -6.28
C HIS A 137 3.84 23.36 -7.38
N ASN A 138 3.28 23.48 -8.57
CA ASN A 138 3.89 24.21 -9.67
C ASN A 138 3.44 25.69 -9.62
N VAL A 139 4.33 26.58 -10.06
CA VAL A 139 4.10 28.04 -10.05
C VAL A 139 2.86 28.42 -10.85
N ASP A 140 2.57 27.70 -11.93
CA ASP A 140 1.41 27.95 -12.80
C ASP A 140 0.18 27.12 -12.40
N GLY A 141 0.28 26.27 -11.38
CA GLY A 141 -0.81 25.38 -10.96
C GLY A 141 -1.06 24.17 -11.87
N TYR A 142 -0.23 23.92 -12.89
CA TYR A 142 -0.41 22.82 -13.86
C TYR A 142 0.86 21.99 -14.08
N CYS A 143 0.71 20.70 -14.36
CA CYS A 143 1.83 19.83 -14.75
C CYS A 143 2.56 20.36 -15.99
N HIS A 144 3.86 20.05 -16.12
CA HIS A 144 4.66 20.48 -17.28
C HIS A 144 4.35 19.69 -18.57
N SER A 145 3.82 18.48 -18.46
CA SER A 145 3.44 17.65 -19.59
C SER A 145 1.94 17.61 -19.80
N CYS A 146 1.49 17.69 -21.06
CA CYS A 146 0.07 17.61 -21.39
C CYS A 146 -0.51 16.22 -21.09
N LYS A 147 -1.83 16.16 -20.86
CA LYS A 147 -2.59 14.93 -20.55
C LYS A 147 -2.38 13.85 -21.61
N GLU A 148 -2.28 14.24 -22.87
CA GLU A 148 -2.06 13.33 -23.99
C GLU A 148 -0.69 12.64 -23.92
N CYS A 149 0.40 13.40 -23.75
CA CYS A 149 1.74 12.84 -23.58
C CYS A 149 1.82 11.93 -22.36
N VAL A 150 1.19 12.32 -21.25
CA VAL A 150 1.11 11.49 -20.04
C VAL A 150 0.34 10.19 -20.32
N SER A 151 -0.77 10.26 -21.05
CA SER A 151 -1.57 9.10 -21.45
C SER A 151 -0.79 8.15 -22.37
N LYS A 152 -0.14 8.69 -23.41
CA LYS A 152 0.73 7.93 -24.33
C LYS A 152 1.83 7.21 -23.55
N LYS A 153 2.54 7.90 -22.66
CA LYS A 153 3.56 7.29 -21.79
C LYS A 153 3.00 6.18 -20.91
N ARG A 154 1.86 6.41 -20.25
CA ARG A 154 1.20 5.39 -19.39
C ARG A 154 0.79 4.13 -20.16
N ARG A 155 0.58 4.23 -21.47
CA ARG A 155 0.16 3.11 -22.32
C ARG A 155 1.34 2.26 -22.81
N THR A 156 2.60 2.73 -22.67
CA THR A 156 3.77 1.97 -23.14
C THR A 156 3.93 0.66 -22.36
N PRO A 157 4.47 -0.40 -22.97
CA PRO A 157 4.74 -1.65 -22.28
C PRO A 157 5.64 -1.48 -21.05
N GLU A 158 6.69 -0.66 -21.11
CA GLU A 158 7.60 -0.50 -19.96
C GLU A 158 6.91 0.17 -18.78
N GLU A 159 6.14 1.24 -19.02
CA GLU A 159 5.45 1.96 -17.96
C GLU A 159 4.31 1.12 -17.36
N LYS A 160 3.62 0.32 -18.19
CA LYS A 160 2.65 -0.68 -17.70
C LYS A 160 3.32 -1.73 -16.82
N ALA A 161 4.45 -2.29 -17.25
CA ALA A 161 5.20 -3.29 -16.49
C ALA A 161 5.69 -2.70 -15.15
N LYS A 162 6.26 -1.50 -15.17
CA LYS A 162 6.70 -0.77 -13.98
C LYS A 162 5.56 -0.53 -12.99
N ASN A 163 4.41 -0.03 -13.46
CA ASN A 163 3.26 0.22 -12.59
C ASN A 163 2.65 -1.08 -12.03
N ALA A 164 2.65 -2.15 -12.82
CA ALA A 164 2.21 -3.47 -12.37
C ALA A 164 3.14 -4.03 -11.27
N LEU A 165 4.47 -3.90 -11.43
CA LEU A 165 5.46 -4.29 -10.43
C LEU A 165 5.28 -3.50 -9.13
N TYR A 166 5.26 -2.16 -9.21
CA TYR A 166 5.02 -1.31 -8.04
C TYR A 166 3.72 -1.66 -7.31
N THR A 167 2.64 -1.89 -8.05
CA THR A 167 1.34 -2.28 -7.47
C THR A 167 1.41 -3.64 -6.81
N ARG A 168 2.15 -4.60 -7.38
CA ARG A 168 2.36 -5.93 -6.82
C ARG A 168 3.15 -5.86 -5.52
N GLU A 169 4.30 -5.19 -5.53
CA GLU A 169 5.18 -5.03 -4.36
C GLU A 169 4.47 -4.34 -3.19
N ARG A 170 3.73 -3.26 -3.49
CA ARG A 170 2.94 -2.55 -2.48
C ARG A 170 1.86 -3.43 -1.86
N ARG A 171 1.26 -4.35 -2.64
CA ARG A 171 0.23 -5.28 -2.14
C ARG A 171 0.84 -6.48 -1.42
N SER A 172 2.01 -6.96 -1.81
CA SER A 172 2.67 -8.07 -1.11
C SER A 172 3.16 -7.66 0.28
N GLY A 173 3.54 -6.39 0.47
CA GLY A 173 3.97 -5.88 1.78
C GLY A 173 2.84 -5.55 2.76
N ASP A 174 1.58 -5.55 2.31
CA ASP A 174 0.42 -5.20 3.14
C ASP A 174 -0.77 -6.10 2.79
N VAL A 175 -0.97 -7.13 3.63
CA VAL A 175 -2.05 -8.12 3.52
C VAL A 175 -3.42 -7.44 3.48
N THR A 176 -3.64 -6.45 4.33
CA THR A 176 -4.91 -5.73 4.44
C THR A 176 -5.24 -5.00 3.14
N LEU A 177 -4.25 -4.34 2.51
CA LEU A 177 -4.41 -3.73 1.20
C LEU A 177 -4.62 -4.74 0.08
N ASN A 178 -3.97 -5.91 0.16
CA ASN A 178 -4.19 -7.00 -0.79
C ASN A 178 -5.63 -7.52 -0.72
N LEU A 179 -6.10 -7.89 0.48
CA LEU A 179 -7.48 -8.32 0.74
C LEU A 179 -8.48 -7.27 0.25
N LYS A 180 -8.24 -6.00 0.62
CA LYS A 180 -9.05 -4.86 0.18
C LYS A 180 -9.26 -4.87 -1.33
N SER A 181 -8.16 -5.02 -2.08
CA SER A 181 -8.18 -5.03 -3.53
C SER A 181 -8.84 -6.28 -4.12
N LYS A 182 -8.62 -7.47 -3.52
CA LYS A 182 -9.15 -8.74 -4.03
C LYS A 182 -10.67 -8.80 -3.89
N ILE A 183 -11.20 -8.46 -2.73
CA ILE A 183 -12.64 -8.41 -2.46
C ILE A 183 -13.33 -7.40 -3.39
N SER A 184 -12.79 -6.18 -3.49
CA SER A 184 -13.32 -5.16 -4.40
C SER A 184 -13.30 -5.59 -5.88
N CYS A 185 -12.28 -6.36 -6.30
CA CYS A 185 -12.21 -6.92 -7.64
C CYS A 185 -13.28 -8.01 -7.85
N SER A 186 -13.46 -8.90 -6.87
CA SER A 186 -14.45 -9.97 -6.93
C SER A 186 -15.88 -9.42 -7.04
N ILE A 187 -16.24 -8.46 -6.18
CA ILE A 187 -17.56 -7.82 -6.21
C ILE A 187 -17.81 -7.12 -7.54
N ASN A 188 -16.82 -6.38 -8.04
CA ASN A 188 -16.92 -5.72 -9.33
C ASN A 188 -17.09 -6.71 -10.49
N LYS A 189 -16.45 -7.88 -10.42
CA LYS A 189 -16.65 -8.94 -11.42
C LYS A 189 -18.06 -9.52 -11.34
N ALA A 190 -18.61 -9.73 -10.13
CA ALA A 190 -19.96 -10.22 -9.95
C ALA A 190 -21.00 -9.26 -10.55
N LEU A 191 -20.91 -7.95 -10.24
CA LEU A 191 -21.81 -6.94 -10.80
C LEU A 191 -21.67 -6.79 -12.32
N LYS A 192 -20.43 -6.80 -12.85
CA LYS A 192 -20.20 -6.73 -14.30
C LYS A 192 -20.80 -7.88 -15.08
N LYS A 193 -20.90 -9.08 -14.50
CA LYS A 193 -21.60 -10.22 -15.14
C LYS A 193 -23.09 -9.95 -15.35
N LEU A 194 -23.67 -9.06 -14.56
CA LEU A 194 -25.05 -8.60 -14.68
C LEU A 194 -25.17 -7.29 -15.48
N ASN A 195 -24.09 -6.84 -16.13
CA ASN A 195 -23.98 -5.53 -16.77
C ASN A 195 -24.17 -4.34 -15.82
N LEU A 196 -23.90 -4.54 -14.52
CA LEU A 196 -24.02 -3.51 -13.49
C LEU A 196 -22.66 -2.94 -13.11
N SER A 197 -22.68 -1.75 -12.51
CA SER A 197 -21.48 -1.06 -12.02
C SER A 197 -21.62 -0.74 -10.54
N LYS A 198 -20.50 -0.47 -9.87
CA LYS A 198 -20.51 -0.05 -8.47
C LYS A 198 -20.93 1.41 -8.38
N ASP A 199 -21.90 1.70 -7.53
CA ASP A 199 -22.35 3.05 -7.20
C ASP A 199 -21.45 3.75 -6.17
N SER A 200 -20.62 2.99 -5.46
CA SER A 200 -19.84 3.46 -4.32
C SER A 200 -18.57 2.62 -4.07
N PRO A 201 -17.66 3.08 -3.20
CA PRO A 201 -16.52 2.27 -2.77
C PRO A 201 -16.97 1.00 -2.05
N THR A 202 -16.54 -0.18 -2.50
CA THR A 202 -16.96 -1.48 -1.94
C THR A 202 -16.93 -1.56 -0.41
N TRP A 203 -15.86 -1.04 0.20
CA TRP A 203 -15.64 -1.15 1.64
C TRP A 203 -16.48 -0.19 2.48
N SER A 204 -17.22 0.74 1.87
CA SER A 204 -18.23 1.54 2.59
C SER A 204 -19.57 0.82 2.73
N LYS A 205 -19.77 -0.31 2.04
CA LYS A 205 -21.02 -1.09 2.05
C LYS A 205 -20.92 -2.40 2.83
N LEU A 206 -19.71 -2.80 3.22
CA LEU A 206 -19.48 -3.98 4.07
C LEU A 206 -19.62 -3.58 5.55
N PRO A 207 -20.22 -4.43 6.41
CA PRO A 207 -20.43 -4.11 7.82
C PRO A 207 -19.18 -4.31 8.70
N TYR A 208 -18.01 -4.50 8.08
CA TYR A 208 -16.73 -4.72 8.75
C TYR A 208 -15.58 -4.10 7.97
N THR A 209 -14.47 -3.89 8.65
CA THR A 209 -13.25 -3.32 8.09
C THR A 209 -12.35 -4.40 7.46
N PRO A 210 -11.42 -4.02 6.57
CA PRO A 210 -10.39 -4.95 6.07
C PRO A 210 -9.58 -5.66 7.16
N LEU A 211 -9.36 -4.99 8.30
CA LEU A 211 -8.64 -5.55 9.44
C LEU A 211 -9.48 -6.63 10.13
N GLN A 212 -10.77 -6.37 10.38
CA GLN A 212 -11.68 -7.37 10.95
C GLN A 212 -11.81 -8.62 10.06
N LEU A 213 -11.83 -8.45 8.73
CA LEU A 213 -11.81 -9.61 7.82
C LEU A 213 -10.52 -10.42 7.96
N LYS A 214 -9.37 -9.73 8.07
CA LYS A 214 -8.07 -10.38 8.27
C LYS A 214 -8.08 -11.21 9.57
N GLU A 215 -8.47 -10.60 10.68
CA GLU A 215 -8.53 -11.24 12.00
C GLU A 215 -9.52 -12.42 12.02
N HIS A 216 -10.68 -12.26 11.39
CA HIS A 216 -11.66 -13.34 11.23
C HIS A 216 -11.07 -14.54 10.49
N LEU A 217 -10.41 -14.33 9.36
CA LEU A 217 -9.78 -15.42 8.61
C LEU A 217 -8.65 -16.09 9.39
N GLU A 218 -7.83 -15.30 10.09
CA GLU A 218 -6.74 -15.78 10.96
C GLU A 218 -7.27 -16.67 12.09
N SER A 219 -8.44 -16.32 12.65
CA SER A 219 -9.06 -17.11 13.73
C SER A 219 -9.62 -18.47 13.27
N LEU A 220 -9.83 -18.65 11.97
CA LEU A 220 -10.37 -19.88 11.36
C LEU A 220 -9.28 -20.77 10.73
N TRP A 221 -8.02 -20.37 10.83
CA TRP A 221 -6.93 -21.11 10.20
C TRP A 221 -6.64 -22.45 10.88
N ASP A 222 -6.35 -23.45 10.03
CA ASP A 222 -5.63 -24.64 10.45
C ASP A 222 -4.15 -24.32 10.68
N SER A 223 -3.44 -25.22 11.39
CA SER A 223 -2.03 -25.07 11.74
C SER A 223 -1.06 -24.87 10.56
N TRP A 224 -1.48 -25.20 9.34
CA TRP A 224 -0.67 -25.07 8.12
C TRP A 224 -0.95 -23.79 7.32
N MET A 225 -2.01 -23.03 7.66
CA MET A 225 -2.42 -21.84 6.91
C MET A 225 -1.71 -20.59 7.43
N ASN A 226 -1.29 -19.72 6.51
CA ASN A 226 -0.74 -18.40 6.82
C ASN A 226 -0.87 -17.48 5.58
N TRP A 227 -0.44 -16.23 5.68
CA TRP A 227 -0.54 -15.31 4.54
C TRP A 227 0.44 -15.61 3.40
N ASP A 228 1.53 -16.34 3.65
CA ASP A 228 2.53 -16.66 2.62
C ASP A 228 2.02 -17.74 1.65
N ASN A 229 1.15 -18.63 2.11
CA ASN A 229 0.48 -19.64 1.28
C ASN A 229 -0.98 -19.27 0.91
N TYR A 230 -1.36 -17.99 1.02
CA TYR A 230 -2.64 -17.48 0.55
C TYR A 230 -2.62 -17.16 -0.96
N GLY A 231 -3.61 -17.64 -1.69
CA GLY A 231 -3.87 -17.20 -3.06
C GLY A 231 -3.72 -18.32 -4.08
N LYS A 232 -2.99 -18.09 -5.18
CA LYS A 232 -3.01 -18.99 -6.34
C LYS A 232 -2.66 -20.43 -5.94
N TYR A 233 -3.44 -21.40 -6.41
CA TYR A 233 -3.11 -22.81 -6.29
C TYR A 233 -1.70 -23.10 -6.83
N ASP A 234 -0.89 -23.77 -6.01
CA ASP A 234 0.44 -24.25 -6.35
C ASP A 234 0.48 -25.77 -6.13
N LEU A 235 1.16 -26.51 -7.01
CA LEU A 235 1.27 -27.97 -6.89
C LEU A 235 2.30 -28.38 -5.82
N ASN A 236 3.29 -27.53 -5.57
CA ASN A 236 4.41 -27.82 -4.67
C ASN A 236 4.16 -27.32 -3.25
N ILE A 237 3.23 -26.37 -3.09
CA ILE A 237 2.93 -25.73 -1.81
C ILE A 237 1.44 -25.85 -1.57
N ARG A 238 1.06 -26.36 -0.40
CA ARG A 238 -0.35 -26.37 0.01
C ARG A 238 -0.79 -24.92 0.23
N THR A 239 -1.71 -24.44 -0.60
CA THR A 239 -2.26 -23.08 -0.52
C THR A 239 -3.74 -23.08 -0.17
N TRP A 240 -4.24 -21.93 0.27
CA TRP A 240 -5.65 -21.76 0.62
C TRP A 240 -6.26 -20.53 -0.07
N HIS A 241 -7.59 -20.57 -0.20
CA HIS A 241 -8.43 -19.55 -0.79
C HIS A 241 -9.44 -19.01 0.23
N ILE A 242 -9.94 -17.79 0.01
CA ILE A 242 -11.16 -17.32 0.68
C ILE A 242 -12.34 -17.96 -0.03
N ASP A 243 -13.05 -18.83 0.67
CA ASP A 243 -14.25 -19.51 0.21
C ASP A 243 -15.50 -18.82 0.78
N HIS A 244 -16.62 -19.01 0.09
CA HIS A 244 -17.94 -18.64 0.59
C HIS A 244 -18.68 -19.91 1.00
N ILE A 245 -19.05 -20.03 2.28
CA ILE A 245 -19.81 -21.20 2.80
C ILE A 245 -21.05 -21.42 1.95
N ILE A 246 -21.86 -20.38 1.79
CA ILE A 246 -22.94 -20.26 0.81
C ILE A 246 -22.36 -19.61 -0.46
N PRO A 247 -22.24 -20.34 -1.58
CA PRO A 247 -21.60 -19.85 -2.79
C PRO A 247 -22.29 -18.61 -3.37
N GLN A 248 -21.50 -17.72 -3.98
CA GLN A 248 -22.03 -16.48 -4.59
C GLN A 248 -23.14 -16.74 -5.62
N SER A 249 -23.06 -17.83 -6.36
CA SER A 249 -24.09 -18.22 -7.35
C SER A 249 -25.45 -18.53 -6.73
N LYS A 250 -25.52 -18.77 -5.40
CA LYS A 250 -26.77 -19.00 -4.66
C LYS A 250 -27.28 -17.73 -3.98
N LEU A 251 -26.44 -16.70 -3.84
CA LEU A 251 -26.76 -15.41 -3.26
C LEU A 251 -26.64 -14.32 -4.32
N LEU A 252 -27.53 -14.38 -5.32
CA LEU A 252 -27.58 -13.38 -6.37
C LEU A 252 -27.97 -12.01 -5.80
N TYR A 253 -27.31 -10.97 -6.28
CA TYR A 253 -27.57 -9.58 -5.94
C TYR A 253 -27.26 -8.69 -7.15
N ASP A 254 -28.04 -7.62 -7.31
CA ASP A 254 -27.90 -6.60 -8.35
C ASP A 254 -27.24 -5.31 -7.83
N SER A 255 -27.22 -5.10 -6.52
CA SER A 255 -26.67 -3.92 -5.86
C SER A 255 -25.88 -4.29 -4.61
N MET A 256 -25.12 -3.33 -4.06
CA MET A 256 -24.38 -3.54 -2.81
C MET A 256 -25.27 -3.31 -1.56
N GLU A 257 -26.50 -2.90 -1.77
CA GLU A 257 -27.55 -2.64 -0.78
C GLU A 257 -28.41 -3.89 -0.58
N HIS A 258 -28.48 -4.73 -1.62
CA HIS A 258 -29.28 -5.94 -1.64
C HIS A 258 -28.99 -6.84 -0.42
N PRO A 259 -30.02 -7.40 0.25
CA PRO A 259 -29.81 -8.27 1.42
C PRO A 259 -28.85 -9.45 1.15
N ASN A 260 -28.95 -10.06 -0.03
CA ASN A 260 -28.03 -11.13 -0.44
C ASN A 260 -26.58 -10.68 -0.59
N PHE A 261 -26.30 -9.42 -0.93
CA PHE A 261 -24.93 -8.90 -0.95
C PHE A 261 -24.32 -8.97 0.46
N LYS A 262 -25.05 -8.48 1.46
CA LYS A 262 -24.62 -8.52 2.87
C LYS A 262 -24.46 -9.94 3.38
N LYS A 263 -25.38 -10.86 3.03
CA LYS A 263 -25.28 -12.28 3.38
C LYS A 263 -24.04 -12.91 2.73
N CYS A 264 -23.86 -12.70 1.43
CA CYS A 264 -22.79 -13.28 0.62
C CYS A 264 -21.41 -12.87 1.16
N TRP A 265 -21.24 -11.60 1.48
CA TRP A 265 -19.99 -11.05 1.96
C TRP A 265 -19.92 -10.92 3.48
N SER A 266 -20.82 -11.53 4.25
CA SER A 266 -20.74 -11.52 5.72
C SER A 266 -19.53 -12.32 6.21
N LEU A 267 -18.93 -11.93 7.34
CA LEU A 267 -17.82 -12.70 7.94
C LEU A 267 -18.23 -14.15 8.21
N SER A 268 -19.44 -14.37 8.71
CA SER A 268 -20.01 -15.70 8.93
C SER A 268 -20.13 -16.56 7.67
N ASN A 269 -20.10 -15.96 6.48
CA ASN A 269 -20.15 -16.68 5.20
C ASN A 269 -18.76 -16.84 4.56
N LEU A 270 -17.72 -16.18 5.08
CA LEU A 270 -16.36 -16.23 4.53
C LEU A 270 -15.46 -17.11 5.39
N GLN A 271 -14.76 -18.05 4.77
CA GLN A 271 -13.84 -18.96 5.47
C GLN A 271 -12.56 -19.18 4.67
N PRO A 272 -11.43 -19.47 5.32
CA PRO A 272 -10.28 -20.05 4.65
C PRO A 272 -10.59 -21.50 4.28
N LEU A 273 -10.27 -21.90 3.05
CA LEU A 273 -10.42 -23.29 2.60
C LEU A 273 -9.22 -23.68 1.75
N ASP A 274 -8.76 -24.92 1.87
CA ASP A 274 -7.72 -25.47 1.01
C ASP A 274 -8.05 -25.20 -0.47
N ALA A 275 -7.08 -24.69 -1.23
CA ALA A 275 -7.31 -24.23 -2.58
C ALA A 275 -7.81 -25.37 -3.50
N LYS A 276 -7.28 -26.58 -3.32
CA LYS A 276 -7.67 -27.79 -4.07
C LYS A 276 -9.09 -28.22 -3.68
N GLU A 277 -9.42 -28.15 -2.39
CA GLU A 277 -10.76 -28.47 -1.90
C GLU A 277 -11.78 -27.44 -2.38
N ASN A 278 -11.46 -26.15 -2.36
CA ASN A 278 -12.34 -25.09 -2.85
C ASN A 278 -12.65 -25.25 -4.35
N ILE A 279 -11.64 -25.59 -5.17
CA ILE A 279 -11.84 -25.88 -6.59
C ILE A 279 -12.79 -27.08 -6.78
N LYS A 280 -12.63 -28.15 -5.98
CA LYS A 280 -13.51 -29.32 -6.00
C LYS A 280 -14.92 -29.01 -5.50
N LYS A 281 -15.05 -28.15 -4.49
CA LYS A 281 -16.32 -27.70 -3.90
C LYS A 281 -17.18 -26.97 -4.93
N SER A 282 -16.56 -26.09 -5.74
CA SER A 282 -17.25 -25.30 -6.75
C SER A 282 -18.44 -24.53 -6.14
N ASN A 283 -19.66 -24.74 -6.64
CA ASN A 283 -20.88 -24.10 -6.14
C ASN A 283 -21.76 -25.02 -5.26
N LYS A 284 -21.19 -26.10 -4.72
CA LYS A 284 -21.89 -27.02 -3.83
C LYS A 284 -22.01 -26.43 -2.42
N LEU A 285 -23.16 -26.63 -1.80
CA LEU A 285 -23.33 -26.40 -0.36
C LEU A 285 -22.74 -27.61 0.35
N VAL A 286 -21.75 -27.37 1.19
CA VAL A 286 -21.14 -28.41 2.02
C VAL A 286 -21.74 -28.24 3.40
N ASP A 287 -22.29 -29.32 3.95
CA ASP A 287 -22.85 -29.31 5.29
C ASP A 287 -21.67 -29.22 6.29
N ASN A 288 -21.50 -28.06 6.93
CA ASN A 288 -20.38 -27.79 7.83
C ASN A 288 -20.44 -28.60 9.15
N ASN A 289 -21.44 -29.48 9.30
CA ASN A 289 -21.60 -30.39 10.44
C ASN A 289 -20.72 -31.65 10.38
N ILE A 290 -19.91 -31.83 9.33
CA ILE A 290 -18.98 -32.96 9.24
C ILE A 290 -17.55 -32.42 9.22
N LYS A 291 -16.94 -32.31 10.41
CA LYS A 291 -15.48 -32.19 10.49
C LYS A 291 -14.86 -33.42 9.79
N PRO A 292 -13.83 -33.26 8.94
CA PRO A 292 -13.17 -34.40 8.33
C PRO A 292 -12.64 -35.32 9.44
N LEU A 293 -12.97 -36.61 9.37
CA LEU A 293 -12.37 -37.64 10.21
C LEU A 293 -10.86 -37.50 10.15
N GLN A 294 -10.25 -37.14 11.29
CA GLN A 294 -8.81 -37.21 11.46
C GLN A 294 -8.39 -38.62 11.05
N HIS A 295 -7.58 -38.72 10.00
CA HIS A 295 -6.97 -39.99 9.63
C HIS A 295 -6.08 -40.41 10.79
N THR A 296 -6.60 -41.27 11.65
CA THR A 296 -5.80 -42.08 12.56
C THR A 296 -4.84 -42.87 11.70
N LYS A 297 -3.54 -42.56 11.82
CA LYS A 297 -2.47 -43.38 11.28
C LYS A 297 -2.73 -44.82 11.72
N LYS A 298 -2.97 -45.72 10.77
CA LYS A 298 -2.83 -47.15 11.01
C LYS A 298 -1.34 -47.41 11.14
N GLU A 299 -0.89 -47.63 12.36
CA GLU A 299 0.36 -48.32 12.61
C GLU A 299 0.25 -49.74 12.01
N LYS A 300 1.15 -50.04 11.08
CA LYS A 300 1.63 -51.37 10.77
C LYS A 300 3.11 -51.25 10.45
#